data_AF-A0A2D6YNI8-F1
#
_entry.id   AF-A0A2D6YNI8-F1
#
_cell.length_a   1.000
_cell.length_b   1.000
_cell.length_c   1.000
_cell.angle_alpha   90.00
_cell.angle_beta   90.00
_cell.angle_gamma   90.00
#
_symmetry.space_group_name_H-M   'P 1'
#
loop_
_entity.id
_entity.type
_entity.pdbx_description
1 polymer ?
#
loop_
_entity_poly.entity_id
_entity_poly.type
_entity_poly.pdbx_seq_one_letter_code
_entity_poly.pdbx_strand_id
1 'polypeptide(L)'
;MIRAAIPGLPKIVLHHPVLSVTAGDEFMEAYHKAKRGELEAPYVVLYEGSVADESIAGRLGGYWSAMGMEYSDDGLHKPIPTAHWLRDLAPSAAAVIAVGTCATWGGIPAAAGNVTNSMSVMDFLGEDYLSALGLPPINIPGCAPVGDNLTETIAAVLMFLVGLGPLPEFDGLGRPAWLFRDTVHRGCVRAGNYEEGVFAKNYGDPECLVELGCWGPVVQCNMVSRGALGHNGGCMNTGGICIGCTMPGFPDAFAPFYKSPPGTIVSGMASRTVGSFIRPLRRLTQGKTNWTARWKENENVPSGWGHQKQGVVEKISGFFYNKLQHSGTKFSPNSKTQKKLQESGHSFLKSDSKTKQPEEVA
;
A
#
# COMPACT_ATOMS: atom_id res chain seq x y z
N MET A 1 24.96 -15.84 -3.58
CA MET A 1 23.83 -16.81 -3.55
C MET A 1 22.86 -16.35 -2.46
N ILE A 2 21.65 -15.91 -2.81
CA ILE A 2 20.61 -15.59 -1.82
C ILE A 2 20.20 -16.93 -1.19
N ARG A 3 20.14 -17.00 0.14
CA ARG A 3 20.29 -18.23 0.96
C ARG A 3 19.25 -19.35 0.77
N ALA A 4 18.41 -19.34 -0.28
CA ALA A 4 17.35 -20.31 -0.53
C ALA A 4 16.55 -20.63 0.75
N ALA A 5 16.19 -19.55 1.48
CA ALA A 5 15.64 -19.67 2.83
C ALA A 5 14.26 -20.34 2.86
N ILE A 6 13.59 -20.43 1.70
CA ILE A 6 12.33 -21.16 1.51
C ILE A 6 12.68 -22.52 0.88
N PRO A 7 12.50 -23.64 1.61
CA PRO A 7 12.73 -24.97 1.08
C PRO A 7 11.88 -25.24 -0.16
N GLY A 8 12.45 -25.94 -1.16
CA GLY A 8 11.77 -26.29 -2.40
C GLY A 8 11.87 -25.24 -3.51
N LEU A 9 12.30 -24.00 -3.21
CA LEU A 9 12.63 -23.04 -4.26
C LEU A 9 13.96 -23.41 -4.95
N PRO A 10 14.09 -23.13 -6.26
CA PRO A 10 15.31 -23.40 -7.00
C PRO A 10 16.45 -22.54 -6.46
N LYS A 11 17.68 -22.98 -6.69
CA LYS A 11 18.86 -22.17 -6.44
C LYS A 11 18.81 -20.91 -7.33
N ILE A 12 18.73 -19.74 -6.70
CA ILE A 12 18.72 -18.46 -7.41
C ILE A 12 20.15 -17.95 -7.56
N VAL A 13 20.58 -17.74 -8.80
CA VAL A 13 21.81 -17.01 -9.14
C VAL A 13 21.39 -15.60 -9.56
N LEU A 14 21.67 -14.62 -8.71
CA LEU A 14 21.35 -13.23 -8.97
C LEU A 14 22.50 -12.55 -9.72
N HIS A 15 22.25 -12.15 -10.96
CA HIS A 15 23.11 -11.25 -11.73
C HIS A 15 22.60 -9.83 -11.56
N HIS A 16 23.24 -9.04 -10.71
CA HIS A 16 22.82 -7.67 -10.40
C HIS A 16 24.05 -6.75 -10.31
N PRO A 17 24.14 -5.68 -11.11
CA PRO A 17 25.37 -4.87 -11.24
C PRO A 17 25.79 -4.20 -9.92
N VAL A 18 24.83 -3.89 -9.03
CA VAL A 18 25.12 -3.29 -7.72
C VAL A 18 25.60 -4.30 -6.66
N LEU A 19 25.23 -5.58 -6.78
CA LEU A 19 25.44 -6.60 -5.73
C LEU A 19 26.39 -7.72 -6.14
N SER A 20 26.77 -7.77 -7.43
CA SER A 20 27.70 -8.77 -7.93
C SER A 20 29.07 -8.61 -7.29
N VAL A 21 29.73 -9.73 -7.02
CA VAL A 21 31.13 -9.75 -6.58
C VAL A 21 32.11 -9.70 -7.76
N THR A 22 31.63 -9.98 -8.97
CA THR A 22 32.36 -9.87 -10.24
C THR A 22 31.93 -8.60 -10.98
N ALA A 23 32.81 -8.10 -11.86
CA ALA A 23 32.58 -6.91 -12.68
C ALA A 23 33.18 -7.10 -14.09
N GLY A 24 32.87 -6.19 -15.02
CA GLY A 24 33.38 -6.26 -16.39
C GLY A 24 32.90 -7.51 -17.14
N ASP A 25 33.78 -8.09 -17.96
CA ASP A 25 33.43 -9.23 -18.82
C ASP A 25 32.99 -10.47 -18.03
N GLU A 26 33.59 -10.72 -16.86
CA GLU A 26 33.20 -11.84 -15.99
C GLU A 26 31.75 -11.71 -15.49
N PHE A 27 31.32 -10.48 -15.18
CA PHE A 27 29.91 -10.22 -14.85
C PHE A 27 28.99 -10.40 -16.06
N MET A 28 29.43 -9.93 -17.23
CA MET A 28 28.64 -9.95 -18.46
C MET A 28 28.56 -11.34 -19.12
N GLU A 29 29.41 -12.30 -18.75
CA GLU A 29 29.47 -13.63 -19.37
C GLU A 29 28.10 -14.33 -19.41
N ALA A 30 27.34 -14.25 -18.31
CA ALA A 30 26.00 -14.85 -18.23
C ALA A 30 25.00 -14.18 -19.19
N TYR A 31 25.06 -12.85 -19.36
CA TYR A 31 24.22 -12.12 -20.32
C TYR A 31 24.55 -12.55 -21.75
N HIS A 32 25.84 -12.65 -22.09
CA HIS A 32 26.27 -13.08 -23.41
C HIS A 32 25.90 -14.55 -23.70
N LYS A 33 26.06 -15.46 -22.73
CA LYS A 33 25.61 -16.85 -22.84
C LYS A 33 24.09 -16.93 -23.03
N ALA A 34 23.32 -16.16 -22.28
CA ALA A 34 21.86 -16.10 -22.42
C ALA A 34 21.43 -15.64 -23.81
N LYS A 35 22.05 -14.56 -24.33
CA LYS A 35 21.83 -14.06 -25.69
C LYS A 35 22.15 -15.09 -26.78
N ARG A 36 23.17 -15.93 -26.57
CA ARG A 36 23.55 -17.01 -27.51
C ARG A 36 22.76 -18.31 -27.32
N GLY A 37 21.92 -18.42 -26.28
CA GLY A 37 21.23 -19.67 -25.93
C GLY A 37 22.12 -20.71 -25.23
N GLU A 38 23.27 -20.29 -24.70
CA GLU A 38 24.31 -21.13 -24.07
C GLU A 38 24.29 -21.09 -22.53
N LEU A 39 23.32 -20.41 -21.90
CA LEU A 39 23.27 -20.29 -20.43
C LEU A 39 22.98 -21.64 -19.73
N GLU A 40 22.49 -22.64 -20.47
CA GLU A 40 22.10 -23.98 -19.96
C GLU A 40 21.19 -23.96 -18.72
N ALA A 41 20.46 -22.84 -18.52
CA ALA A 41 19.55 -22.63 -17.40
C ALA A 41 18.42 -21.67 -17.79
N PRO A 42 17.20 -21.83 -17.25
CA PRO A 42 16.14 -20.84 -17.40
C PRO A 42 16.52 -19.55 -16.66
N TYR A 43 16.12 -18.41 -17.21
CA TYR A 43 16.38 -17.11 -16.61
C TYR A 43 15.15 -16.21 -16.63
N VAL A 44 15.11 -15.28 -15.68
CA VAL A 44 14.11 -14.22 -15.60
C VAL A 44 14.84 -12.91 -15.85
N VAL A 45 14.28 -12.08 -16.74
CA VAL A 45 14.80 -10.73 -16.99
C VAL A 45 14.12 -9.77 -16.02
N LEU A 46 14.90 -9.14 -15.14
CA LEU A 46 14.46 -7.98 -14.36
C LEU A 46 14.96 -6.73 -15.09
N TYR A 47 14.05 -5.89 -15.58
CA TYR A 47 14.40 -4.65 -16.26
C TYR A 47 14.08 -3.44 -15.37
N GLU A 48 15.09 -2.64 -15.05
CA GLU A 48 14.97 -1.41 -14.26
C GLU A 48 15.34 -0.20 -15.12
N GLY A 49 14.51 0.85 -15.05
CA GLY A 49 14.64 2.03 -15.91
C GLY A 49 13.74 1.97 -17.14
N SER A 50 13.55 3.10 -17.80
CA SER A 50 12.80 3.17 -19.06
C SER A 50 13.63 2.61 -20.22
N VAL A 51 12.97 2.09 -21.24
CA VAL A 51 13.64 1.67 -22.48
C VAL A 51 13.79 2.90 -23.37
N ALA A 52 15.02 3.29 -23.70
CA ALA A 52 15.28 4.40 -24.60
C ALA A 52 15.13 3.96 -26.07
N ASP A 53 14.67 4.87 -26.93
CA ASP A 53 14.60 4.61 -28.38
C ASP A 53 16.00 4.77 -29.00
N GLU A 54 16.71 3.66 -29.07
CA GLU A 54 18.06 3.60 -29.64
C GLU A 54 18.07 3.81 -31.15
N SER A 55 16.92 3.79 -31.85
CA SER A 55 16.87 4.16 -33.28
C SER A 55 17.17 5.64 -33.51
N ILE A 56 16.96 6.49 -32.49
CA ILE A 56 17.30 7.92 -32.53
C ILE A 56 18.80 8.09 -32.34
N ALA A 57 19.36 7.55 -31.26
CA ALA A 57 20.79 7.68 -30.95
C ALA A 57 21.68 6.96 -31.98
N GLY A 58 21.25 5.79 -32.47
CA GLY A 58 21.97 5.02 -33.47
C GLY A 58 22.15 5.75 -34.80
N ARG A 59 21.18 6.58 -35.23
CA ARG A 59 21.31 7.45 -36.41
C ARG A 59 22.42 8.50 -36.27
N LEU A 60 22.78 8.84 -35.05
CA LEU A 60 23.85 9.79 -34.71
C LEU A 60 25.17 9.08 -34.36
N GLY A 61 25.23 7.75 -34.48
CA GLY A 61 26.40 6.95 -34.11
C GLY A 61 26.61 6.81 -32.59
N GLY A 62 25.59 7.10 -31.78
CA GLY A 62 25.64 7.04 -30.33
C GLY A 62 24.70 6.01 -29.73
N TYR A 63 24.50 6.11 -28.42
CA TYR A 63 23.55 5.34 -27.61
C TYR A 63 23.07 6.20 -26.44
N TRP A 64 21.92 5.90 -25.85
CA TRP A 64 21.43 6.60 -24.66
C TRP A 64 21.91 5.93 -23.36
N SER A 65 21.84 4.61 -23.30
CA SER A 65 22.27 3.83 -22.13
C SER A 65 22.79 2.47 -22.57
N ALA A 66 23.97 2.08 -22.08
CA ALA A 66 24.61 0.82 -22.46
C ALA A 66 25.16 0.07 -21.25
N MET A 67 25.24 -1.26 -21.39
CA MET A 67 25.82 -2.16 -20.42
C MET A 67 26.62 -3.24 -21.15
N GLY A 68 27.91 -3.40 -20.79
CA GLY A 68 28.80 -4.32 -21.49
C GLY A 68 29.19 -3.87 -22.89
N MET A 69 29.98 -4.71 -23.56
CA MET A 69 30.61 -4.41 -24.83
C MET A 69 30.41 -5.57 -25.81
N GLU A 70 30.20 -5.24 -27.08
CA GLU A 70 30.30 -6.14 -28.21
C GLU A 70 31.71 -6.04 -28.78
N TYR A 71 32.42 -7.17 -28.74
CA TYR A 71 33.78 -7.29 -29.25
C TYR A 71 33.73 -7.67 -30.74
N SER A 72 34.62 -7.07 -31.52
CA SER A 72 34.73 -7.25 -32.98
C SER A 72 36.21 -7.46 -33.32
N ASP A 73 36.47 -8.30 -34.32
CA ASP A 73 37.82 -8.71 -34.74
C ASP A 73 38.64 -7.55 -35.34
N ASP A 74 37.97 -6.48 -35.77
CA ASP A 74 38.58 -5.24 -36.28
C ASP A 74 39.05 -4.28 -35.17
N GLY A 75 38.87 -4.63 -33.89
CA GLY A 75 39.24 -3.82 -32.74
C GLY A 75 38.27 -2.67 -32.42
N LEU A 76 37.20 -2.49 -33.20
CA LEU A 76 36.19 -1.46 -32.97
C LEU A 76 35.06 -2.00 -32.08
N HIS A 77 35.36 -2.14 -30.78
CA HIS A 77 34.39 -2.58 -29.78
C HIS A 77 33.28 -1.55 -29.58
N LYS A 78 32.03 -2.02 -29.43
CA LYS A 78 30.85 -1.16 -29.32
C LYS A 78 30.10 -1.41 -28.01
N PRO A 79 29.70 -0.38 -27.26
CA PRO A 79 28.80 -0.55 -26.13
C PRO A 79 27.49 -1.20 -26.58
N ILE A 80 26.92 -2.08 -25.75
CA ILE A 80 25.63 -2.72 -26.05
C ILE A 80 24.53 -1.93 -25.34
N PRO A 81 23.62 -1.25 -26.08
CA PRO A 81 22.50 -0.56 -25.48
C PRO A 81 21.62 -1.47 -24.62
N THR A 82 21.10 -0.95 -23.51
CA THR A 82 20.24 -1.73 -22.60
C THR A 82 18.95 -2.20 -23.27
N ALA A 83 18.41 -1.40 -24.20
CA ALA A 83 17.28 -1.80 -25.06
C ALA A 83 17.63 -3.02 -25.94
N HIS A 84 18.87 -3.15 -26.41
CA HIS A 84 19.30 -4.32 -27.18
C HIS A 84 19.40 -5.56 -26.31
N TRP A 85 19.85 -5.44 -25.05
CA TRP A 85 19.78 -6.55 -24.10
C TRP A 85 18.34 -7.02 -23.88
N LEU A 86 17.40 -6.10 -23.71
CA LEU A 86 15.98 -6.47 -23.57
C LEU A 86 15.47 -7.19 -24.82
N ARG A 87 15.73 -6.65 -26.01
CA ARG A 87 15.35 -7.28 -27.29
C ARG A 87 15.93 -8.70 -27.43
N ASP A 88 17.19 -8.88 -27.09
CA ASP A 88 17.92 -10.12 -27.33
C ASP A 88 17.60 -11.19 -26.26
N LEU A 89 17.25 -10.79 -25.03
CA LEU A 89 17.00 -11.71 -23.91
C LEU A 89 15.51 -12.00 -23.67
N ALA A 90 14.61 -11.06 -23.94
CA ALA A 90 13.18 -11.23 -23.65
C ALA A 90 12.55 -12.45 -24.33
N PRO A 91 12.86 -12.82 -25.60
CA PRO A 91 12.19 -13.93 -26.27
C PRO A 91 12.45 -15.31 -25.64
N SER A 92 13.61 -15.51 -25.02
CA SER A 92 13.99 -16.79 -24.40
C SER A 92 13.90 -16.77 -22.87
N ALA A 93 13.54 -15.64 -22.28
CA ALA A 93 13.33 -15.52 -20.84
C ALA A 93 12.11 -16.33 -20.40
N ALA A 94 12.19 -16.97 -19.24
CA ALA A 94 11.05 -17.62 -18.59
C ALA A 94 9.97 -16.59 -18.19
N ALA A 95 10.40 -15.39 -17.79
CA ALA A 95 9.55 -14.23 -17.52
C ALA A 95 10.35 -12.94 -17.71
N VAL A 96 9.65 -11.85 -18.07
CA VAL A 96 10.18 -10.49 -18.04
C VAL A 96 9.41 -9.70 -16.98
N ILE A 97 10.12 -9.11 -16.03
CA ILE A 97 9.56 -8.31 -14.95
C ILE A 97 10.09 -6.88 -15.10
N ALA A 98 9.18 -5.95 -15.36
CA ALA A 98 9.46 -4.52 -15.38
C ALA A 98 9.39 -3.97 -13.95
N VAL A 99 10.52 -3.46 -13.44
CA VAL A 99 10.68 -3.00 -12.06
C VAL A 99 10.77 -1.47 -12.03
N GLY A 100 9.84 -0.87 -11.31
CA GLY A 100 9.72 0.57 -11.18
C GLY A 100 8.92 1.21 -12.31
N THR A 101 8.33 2.36 -12.01
CA THR A 101 7.45 3.08 -12.94
C THR A 101 8.13 3.44 -14.26
N CYS A 102 9.45 3.64 -14.24
CA CYS A 102 10.22 3.86 -15.46
C CYS A 102 10.14 2.64 -16.41
N ALA A 103 10.32 1.43 -15.90
CA ALA A 103 10.25 0.22 -16.71
C ALA A 103 8.82 -0.13 -17.09
N THR A 104 7.84 0.09 -16.20
CA THR A 104 6.46 -0.33 -16.44
C THR A 104 5.71 0.61 -17.38
N TRP A 105 5.98 1.92 -17.35
CA TRP A 105 5.24 2.94 -18.13
C TRP A 105 6.11 4.09 -18.67
N GLY A 106 7.44 3.94 -18.68
CA GLY A 106 8.37 5.00 -19.08
C GLY A 106 8.70 5.99 -17.95
N GLY A 107 7.71 6.39 -17.14
CA GLY A 107 7.91 7.20 -15.93
C GLY A 107 8.56 8.56 -16.21
N ILE A 108 9.40 9.06 -15.27
CA ILE A 108 10.02 10.39 -15.39
C ILE A 108 10.87 10.53 -16.68
N PRO A 109 11.71 9.56 -17.09
CA PRO A 109 12.44 9.65 -18.35
C PRO A 109 11.56 9.80 -19.60
N ALA A 110 10.33 9.28 -19.55
CA ALA A 110 9.35 9.38 -20.64
C ALA A 110 8.41 10.60 -20.51
N ALA A 111 8.59 11.43 -19.50
CA ALA A 111 7.78 12.62 -19.28
C ALA A 111 7.87 13.62 -20.44
N ALA A 112 6.92 14.55 -20.50
CA ALA A 112 6.85 15.59 -21.50
C ALA A 112 8.18 16.36 -21.63
N GLY A 113 8.68 16.47 -22.88
CA GLY A 113 9.95 17.13 -23.20
C GLY A 113 11.16 16.20 -23.27
N ASN A 114 10.99 14.89 -23.06
CA ASN A 114 12.09 13.93 -23.24
C ASN A 114 12.57 13.87 -24.70
N VAL A 115 13.89 13.73 -24.88
CA VAL A 115 14.55 13.63 -26.21
C VAL A 115 15.00 12.22 -26.55
N THR A 116 14.87 11.30 -25.59
CA THR A 116 15.25 9.88 -25.71
C THR A 116 14.13 9.01 -26.28
N ASN A 117 12.91 9.57 -26.41
CA ASN A 117 11.69 8.85 -26.72
C ASN A 117 11.54 7.60 -25.84
N SER A 118 11.82 7.78 -24.54
CA SER A 118 11.81 6.69 -23.57
C SER A 118 10.41 6.11 -23.40
N MET A 119 10.32 4.79 -23.26
CA MET A 119 9.07 4.03 -23.21
C MET A 119 9.14 2.90 -22.17
N SER A 120 8.02 2.21 -21.98
CA SER A 120 7.97 1.04 -21.11
C SER A 120 8.50 -0.23 -21.78
N VAL A 121 8.74 -1.26 -20.96
CA VAL A 121 9.00 -2.61 -21.44
C VAL A 121 7.83 -3.15 -22.26
N MET A 122 6.59 -2.83 -21.89
CA MET A 122 5.41 -3.24 -22.67
C MET A 122 5.38 -2.58 -24.05
N ASP A 123 5.61 -1.28 -24.12
CA ASP A 123 5.63 -0.54 -25.39
C ASP A 123 6.77 -1.04 -26.29
N PHE A 124 7.91 -1.39 -25.69
CA PHE A 124 9.06 -1.89 -26.42
C PHE A 124 8.86 -3.31 -26.96
N LEU A 125 8.25 -4.21 -26.18
CA LEU A 125 8.06 -5.62 -26.57
C LEU A 125 6.81 -5.83 -27.44
N GLY A 126 5.81 -4.96 -27.33
CA GLY A 126 4.58 -5.02 -28.11
C GLY A 126 3.51 -5.94 -27.52
N GLU A 127 2.29 -5.84 -28.05
CA GLU A 127 1.09 -6.54 -27.54
C GLU A 127 1.14 -8.06 -27.71
N ASP A 128 1.84 -8.55 -28.73
CA ASP A 128 1.96 -9.98 -29.05
C ASP A 128 3.07 -10.68 -28.24
N TYR A 129 3.84 -9.95 -27.44
CA TYR A 129 4.93 -10.54 -26.68
C TYR A 129 4.42 -11.49 -25.59
N LEU A 130 4.98 -12.71 -25.61
CA LEU A 130 4.91 -13.67 -24.53
C LEU A 130 6.31 -14.21 -24.26
N SER A 131 6.63 -14.40 -22.98
CA SER A 131 7.85 -15.07 -22.54
C SER A 131 7.90 -16.52 -23.03
N ALA A 132 9.03 -17.21 -22.87
CA ALA A 132 9.18 -18.63 -23.20
C ALA A 132 8.17 -19.55 -22.50
N LEU A 133 7.49 -19.06 -21.44
CA LEU A 133 6.47 -19.77 -20.68
C LEU A 133 5.08 -19.13 -20.80
N GLY A 134 4.86 -18.30 -21.83
CA GLY A 134 3.55 -17.74 -22.12
C GLY A 134 3.13 -16.58 -21.22
N LEU A 135 4.08 -15.87 -20.58
CA LEU A 135 3.77 -14.75 -19.70
C LEU A 135 3.94 -13.41 -20.43
N PRO A 136 2.96 -12.49 -20.35
CA PRO A 136 3.19 -11.09 -20.74
C PRO A 136 4.17 -10.42 -19.77
N PRO A 137 4.63 -9.18 -20.06
CA PRO A 137 5.49 -8.45 -19.14
C PRO A 137 4.80 -8.22 -17.80
N ILE A 138 5.48 -8.55 -16.71
CA ILE A 138 4.96 -8.40 -15.34
C ILE A 138 5.37 -7.04 -14.80
N ASN A 139 4.41 -6.21 -14.41
CA ASN A 139 4.66 -4.83 -13.99
C ASN A 139 4.68 -4.68 -12.47
N ILE A 140 5.81 -4.23 -11.92
CA ILE A 140 5.96 -3.87 -10.50
C ILE A 140 6.29 -2.38 -10.40
N PRO A 141 5.28 -1.51 -10.43
CA PRO A 141 5.49 -0.07 -10.47
C PRO A 141 5.79 0.56 -9.11
N GLY A 142 6.18 1.83 -9.16
CA GLY A 142 6.58 2.68 -8.04
C GLY A 142 7.88 3.42 -8.35
N CYS A 143 8.08 4.58 -7.73
CA CYS A 143 9.28 5.40 -7.95
C CYS A 143 9.94 5.77 -6.61
N ALA A 144 10.55 4.83 -5.89
CA ALA A 144 10.73 3.41 -6.22
C ALA A 144 9.55 2.53 -5.75
N PRO A 145 9.40 1.27 -6.24
CA PRO A 145 8.47 0.30 -5.67
C PRO A 145 8.79 0.03 -4.20
N VAL A 146 7.77 -0.35 -3.42
CA VAL A 146 7.99 -0.88 -2.07
C VAL A 146 8.81 -2.16 -2.19
N GLY A 147 9.92 -2.28 -1.44
CA GLY A 147 10.84 -3.42 -1.56
C GLY A 147 10.16 -4.77 -1.39
N ASP A 148 9.19 -4.86 -0.49
CA ASP A 148 8.37 -6.06 -0.32
C ASP A 148 7.49 -6.38 -1.54
N ASN A 149 6.94 -5.37 -2.23
CA ASN A 149 6.13 -5.60 -3.42
C ASN A 149 6.99 -6.27 -4.52
N LEU A 150 8.25 -5.86 -4.62
CA LEU A 150 9.22 -6.46 -5.53
C LEU A 150 9.54 -7.91 -5.14
N THR A 151 9.94 -8.13 -3.89
CA THR A 151 10.38 -9.46 -3.43
C THR A 151 9.23 -10.48 -3.41
N GLU A 152 8.03 -10.08 -3.00
CA GLU A 152 6.85 -10.95 -3.02
C GLU A 152 6.45 -11.34 -4.44
N THR A 153 6.46 -10.39 -5.38
CA THR A 153 6.12 -10.69 -6.77
C THR A 153 7.14 -11.64 -7.38
N ILE A 154 8.44 -11.38 -7.19
CA ILE A 154 9.49 -12.27 -7.68
C ILE A 154 9.33 -13.67 -7.07
N ALA A 155 9.09 -13.78 -5.76
CA ALA A 155 8.86 -15.07 -5.11
C ALA A 155 7.63 -15.79 -5.67
N ALA A 156 6.51 -15.10 -5.87
CA ALA A 156 5.28 -15.67 -6.43
C ALA A 156 5.48 -16.18 -7.86
N VAL A 157 6.16 -15.38 -8.71
CA VAL A 157 6.51 -15.78 -10.07
C VAL A 157 7.45 -16.99 -10.05
N LEU A 158 8.50 -16.98 -9.23
CA LEU A 158 9.42 -18.12 -9.13
C LEU A 158 8.71 -19.40 -8.64
N MET A 159 7.79 -19.31 -7.68
CA MET A 159 6.98 -20.45 -7.23
C MET A 159 6.11 -21.01 -8.36
N PHE A 160 5.50 -20.16 -9.18
CA PHE A 160 4.76 -20.57 -10.37
C PHE A 160 5.67 -21.26 -11.38
N LEU A 161 6.82 -20.66 -11.68
CA LEU A 161 7.79 -21.16 -12.67
C LEU A 161 8.33 -22.56 -12.33
N VAL A 162 8.39 -22.92 -11.04
CA VAL A 162 8.80 -24.28 -10.60
C VAL A 162 7.62 -25.22 -10.31
N GLY A 163 6.39 -24.81 -10.62
CA GLY A 163 5.19 -25.63 -10.46
C GLY A 163 4.73 -25.83 -9.00
N LEU A 164 5.20 -24.99 -8.07
CA LEU A 164 4.79 -25.04 -6.66
C LEU A 164 3.59 -24.14 -6.34
N GLY A 165 3.24 -23.22 -7.23
CA GLY A 165 2.13 -22.29 -7.04
C GLY A 165 1.35 -22.03 -8.33
N PRO A 166 0.12 -21.51 -8.21
CA PRO A 166 -0.64 -21.07 -9.37
C PRO A 166 -0.01 -19.81 -9.99
N LEU A 167 -0.36 -19.52 -11.25
CA LEU A 167 -0.07 -18.22 -11.85
C LEU A 167 -0.71 -17.12 -10.98
N PRO A 168 0.03 -16.10 -10.54
CA PRO A 168 -0.55 -15.03 -9.75
C PRO A 168 -1.61 -14.25 -10.56
N GLU A 169 -2.61 -13.70 -9.87
CA GLU A 169 -3.58 -12.82 -10.53
C GLU A 169 -2.96 -11.46 -10.84
N PHE A 170 -3.16 -10.99 -12.06
CA PHE A 170 -2.75 -9.66 -12.52
C PHE A 170 -3.98 -8.80 -12.81
N ASP A 171 -3.87 -7.50 -12.56
CA ASP A 171 -4.90 -6.53 -12.96
C ASP A 171 -4.78 -6.17 -14.46
N GLY A 172 -5.70 -5.33 -14.94
CA GLY A 172 -5.72 -4.90 -16.34
C GLY A 172 -4.51 -4.08 -16.81
N LEU A 173 -3.56 -3.77 -15.90
CA LEU A 173 -2.29 -3.11 -16.22
C LEU A 173 -1.10 -4.05 -16.07
N GLY A 174 -1.33 -5.37 -15.96
CA GLY A 174 -0.27 -6.37 -15.80
C GLY A 174 0.43 -6.31 -14.44
N ARG A 175 -0.20 -5.72 -13.42
CA ARG A 175 0.37 -5.63 -12.07
C ARG A 175 -0.19 -6.73 -11.16
N PRO A 176 0.58 -7.24 -10.20
CA PRO A 176 0.08 -8.13 -9.14
C PRO A 176 -1.20 -7.59 -8.49
N ALA A 177 -2.34 -8.25 -8.72
CA ALA A 177 -3.65 -7.70 -8.34
C ALA A 177 -3.74 -7.45 -6.83
N TRP A 178 -3.19 -8.34 -6.01
CA TRP A 178 -3.21 -8.21 -4.54
C TRP A 178 -2.40 -7.02 -4.00
N LEU A 179 -1.46 -6.48 -4.77
CA LEU A 179 -0.62 -5.35 -4.37
C LEU A 179 -1.21 -4.00 -4.81
N PHE A 180 -1.96 -3.98 -5.91
CA PHE A 180 -2.45 -2.76 -6.57
C PHE A 180 -3.98 -2.69 -6.72
N ARG A 181 -4.74 -3.56 -6.04
CA ARG A 181 -6.21 -3.56 -6.07
C ARG A 181 -6.81 -2.26 -5.54
N ASP A 182 -6.40 -1.87 -4.34
CA ASP A 182 -7.02 -0.78 -3.59
C ASP A 182 -6.31 0.56 -3.84
N THR A 183 -7.07 1.65 -3.81
CA THR A 183 -6.48 2.98 -3.84
C THR A 183 -5.83 3.30 -2.50
N VAL A 184 -4.83 4.17 -2.53
CA VAL A 184 -4.20 4.77 -1.34
C VAL A 184 -5.26 5.25 -0.35
N HIS A 185 -6.32 5.90 -0.84
CA HIS A 185 -7.34 6.47 0.04
C HIS A 185 -8.12 5.43 0.84
N ARG A 186 -8.30 4.21 0.31
CA ARG A 186 -9.03 3.13 0.99
C ARG A 186 -8.35 2.68 2.29
N GLY A 187 -7.01 2.76 2.36
CA GLY A 187 -6.22 2.41 3.54
C GLY A 187 -5.60 3.61 4.27
N CYS A 188 -5.91 4.85 3.86
CA CYS A 188 -5.23 6.02 4.38
C CYS A 188 -5.62 6.31 5.84
N VAL A 189 -4.63 6.44 6.72
CA VAL A 189 -4.84 6.81 8.14
C VAL A 189 -5.48 8.19 8.33
N ARG A 190 -5.41 9.05 7.30
CA ARG A 190 -6.04 10.39 7.29
C ARG A 190 -7.45 10.37 6.67
N ALA A 191 -8.01 9.21 6.35
CA ALA A 191 -9.32 9.09 5.69
C ALA A 191 -10.49 9.59 6.56
N GLY A 192 -10.42 9.47 7.89
CA GLY A 192 -11.45 10.02 8.79
C GLY A 192 -11.53 11.55 8.71
N ASN A 193 -10.39 12.23 8.58
CA ASN A 193 -10.36 13.68 8.34
C ASN A 193 -11.02 14.03 6.99
N TYR A 194 -10.79 13.23 5.96
CA TYR A 194 -11.45 13.41 4.67
C TYR A 194 -12.96 13.17 4.72
N GLU A 195 -13.43 12.13 5.44
CA GLU A 195 -14.86 11.84 5.65
C GLU A 195 -15.58 13.05 6.28
N GLU A 196 -14.93 13.70 7.24
CA GLU A 196 -15.50 14.83 7.97
C GLU A 196 -15.22 16.20 7.32
N GLY A 197 -14.61 16.22 6.13
CA GLY A 197 -14.27 17.45 5.41
C GLY A 197 -13.25 18.33 6.13
N VAL A 198 -12.37 17.72 6.91
CA VAL A 198 -11.29 18.37 7.66
C VAL A 198 -9.99 18.21 6.87
N PHE A 199 -9.55 19.31 6.27
CA PHE A 199 -8.40 19.33 5.37
C PHE A 199 -7.27 20.17 5.95
N ALA A 200 -6.04 19.73 5.71
CA ALA A 200 -4.83 20.44 6.06
C ALA A 200 -4.72 21.73 5.26
N LYS A 201 -4.23 22.80 5.91
CA LYS A 201 -3.94 24.08 5.26
C LYS A 201 -2.47 24.24 4.95
N ASN A 202 -1.60 23.61 5.75
CA ASN A 202 -0.16 23.65 5.62
C ASN A 202 0.43 22.23 5.66
N TYR A 203 1.62 22.08 5.10
CA TYR A 203 2.43 20.88 5.35
C TYR A 203 2.81 20.81 6.83
N GLY A 204 2.63 19.64 7.43
CA GLY A 204 2.83 19.41 8.87
C GLY A 204 1.53 19.26 9.66
N ASP A 205 0.41 19.76 9.13
CA ASP A 205 -0.92 19.55 9.71
C ASP A 205 -1.27 18.04 9.74
N PRO A 206 -1.91 17.51 10.80
CA PRO A 206 -2.31 16.10 10.90
C PRO A 206 -3.53 15.73 10.03
N GLU A 207 -4.23 16.71 9.46
CA GLU A 207 -5.46 16.57 8.68
C GLU A 207 -5.25 15.97 7.26
N CYS A 208 -6.32 15.73 6.51
CA CYS A 208 -6.19 15.18 5.16
C CYS A 208 -5.52 16.17 4.19
N LEU A 209 -4.54 15.68 3.41
CA LEU A 209 -3.67 16.46 2.51
C LEU A 209 -4.26 16.68 1.10
N VAL A 210 -5.53 16.36 0.87
CA VAL A 210 -6.12 16.38 -0.48
C VAL A 210 -6.08 17.79 -1.09
N GLU A 211 -6.30 18.84 -0.29
CA GLU A 211 -6.23 20.23 -0.73
C GLU A 211 -4.80 20.77 -0.88
N LEU A 212 -3.79 19.95 -0.56
CA LEU A 212 -2.37 20.27 -0.78
C LEU A 212 -1.79 19.55 -2.00
N GLY A 213 -2.58 18.73 -2.70
CA GLY A 213 -2.14 18.02 -3.90
C GLY A 213 -2.16 16.49 -3.80
N CYS A 214 -2.73 15.91 -2.74
CA CYS A 214 -2.74 14.45 -2.60
C CYS A 214 -3.70 13.76 -3.58
N TRP A 215 -3.15 12.96 -4.49
CA TRP A 215 -3.88 12.13 -5.46
C TRP A 215 -4.32 10.76 -4.94
N GLY A 216 -4.17 10.52 -3.63
CA GLY A 216 -4.48 9.23 -3.00
C GLY A 216 -5.87 8.65 -3.33
N PRO A 217 -6.94 9.44 -3.55
CA PRO A 217 -8.25 8.92 -3.95
C PRO A 217 -8.27 8.06 -5.21
N VAL A 218 -7.35 8.30 -6.16
CA VAL A 218 -7.36 7.65 -7.49
C VAL A 218 -6.10 6.85 -7.79
N VAL A 219 -5.15 6.80 -6.85
CA VAL A 219 -3.86 6.12 -7.03
C VAL A 219 -3.92 4.74 -6.39
N GLN A 220 -3.57 3.70 -7.15
CA GLN A 220 -3.48 2.32 -6.69
C GLN A 220 -2.09 2.03 -6.11
N CYS A 221 -2.01 1.92 -4.78
CA CYS A 221 -0.77 1.65 -4.06
C CYS A 221 -1.07 1.22 -2.62
N ASN A 222 -0.40 0.16 -2.16
CA ASN A 222 -0.55 -0.40 -0.82
C ASN A 222 0.35 0.24 0.27
N MET A 223 1.14 1.27 -0.06
CA MET A 223 2.08 1.92 0.85
C MET A 223 1.45 2.34 2.19
N VAL A 224 0.17 2.72 2.20
CA VAL A 224 -0.54 3.16 3.42
C VAL A 224 -0.82 2.03 4.41
N SER A 225 -1.07 0.81 3.92
CA SER A 225 -1.32 -0.36 4.77
C SER A 225 -0.03 -1.12 5.08
N ARG A 226 0.95 -1.03 4.18
CA ARG A 226 2.20 -1.78 4.25
C ARG A 226 3.36 -1.03 4.90
N GLY A 227 3.34 0.30 4.85
CA GLY A 227 4.49 1.15 5.16
C GLY A 227 5.55 1.11 4.06
N ALA A 228 6.56 1.99 4.18
CA ALA A 228 7.68 2.01 3.25
C ALA A 228 8.69 0.91 3.56
N LEU A 229 9.00 0.68 4.85
CA LEU A 229 9.95 -0.32 5.32
C LEU A 229 9.50 -0.88 6.67
N GLY A 230 9.21 -2.19 6.74
CA GLY A 230 8.85 -2.85 8.00
C GLY A 230 7.66 -2.20 8.72
N HIS A 231 6.60 -1.86 7.98
CA HIS A 231 5.41 -1.13 8.48
C HIS A 231 5.68 0.31 8.97
N ASN A 232 6.88 0.84 8.76
CA ASN A 232 7.25 2.22 9.10
C ASN A 232 7.31 3.11 7.86
N GLY A 233 7.04 4.40 8.07
CA GLY A 233 7.09 5.40 7.02
C GLY A 233 6.00 5.21 5.96
N GLY A 234 6.21 5.81 4.80
CA GLY A 234 5.20 5.97 3.76
C GLY A 234 4.99 7.45 3.46
N CYS A 235 4.10 7.78 2.51
CA CYS A 235 3.90 9.17 2.09
C CYS A 235 2.84 9.85 2.98
N MET A 236 1.58 9.45 2.84
CA MET A 236 0.43 10.15 3.44
C MET A 236 0.44 10.10 4.96
N ASN A 237 0.81 8.95 5.53
CA ASN A 237 0.90 8.76 6.98
C ASN A 237 2.03 9.60 7.61
N THR A 238 3.03 10.05 6.85
CA THR A 238 4.12 10.92 7.33
C THR A 238 3.96 12.39 6.92
N GLY A 239 2.85 12.76 6.27
CA GLY A 239 2.57 14.15 5.87
C GLY A 239 2.96 14.48 4.42
N GLY A 240 3.45 13.51 3.64
CA GLY A 240 3.70 13.65 2.21
C GLY A 240 2.44 13.40 1.38
N ILE A 241 2.20 14.24 0.37
CA ILE A 241 1.11 14.03 -0.59
C ILE A 241 1.37 12.79 -1.46
N CYS A 242 0.30 12.11 -1.88
CA CYS A 242 0.42 11.10 -2.92
C CYS A 242 0.61 11.78 -4.27
N ILE A 243 1.70 11.47 -4.97
CA ILE A 243 1.99 12.04 -6.29
C ILE A 243 1.65 11.09 -7.45
N GLY A 244 1.05 9.93 -7.16
CA GLY A 244 0.68 8.95 -8.19
C GLY A 244 1.84 8.15 -8.77
N CYS A 245 2.95 7.99 -8.03
CA CYS A 245 4.16 7.35 -8.56
C CYS A 245 4.01 5.88 -9.00
N THR A 246 2.87 5.23 -8.74
CA THR A 246 2.52 3.86 -9.16
C THR A 246 1.43 3.84 -10.24
N MET A 247 1.24 4.94 -10.98
CA MET A 247 0.23 5.04 -12.04
C MET A 247 0.88 5.30 -13.40
N PRO A 248 0.28 4.81 -14.51
CA PRO A 248 0.82 5.02 -15.87
C PRO A 248 1.00 6.49 -16.26
N GLY A 249 0.10 7.37 -15.82
CA GLY A 249 0.19 8.81 -16.14
C GLY A 249 1.26 9.58 -15.37
N PHE A 250 2.07 8.92 -14.53
CA PHE A 250 3.11 9.59 -13.75
C PHE A 250 4.36 9.91 -14.60
N PRO A 251 4.89 11.15 -14.55
CA PRO A 251 4.50 12.25 -13.66
C PRO A 251 3.44 13.21 -14.22
N ASP A 252 3.29 13.28 -15.54
CA ASP A 252 2.63 14.41 -16.21
C ASP A 252 1.15 14.60 -15.85
N ALA A 253 0.40 13.51 -15.73
CA ALA A 253 -1.03 13.56 -15.37
C ALA A 253 -1.28 14.03 -13.92
N PHE A 254 -0.25 14.03 -13.09
CA PHE A 254 -0.31 14.35 -11.67
C PHE A 254 0.33 15.72 -11.36
N ALA A 255 1.03 16.32 -12.34
CA ALA A 255 1.66 17.63 -12.22
C ALA A 255 0.66 18.78 -12.49
N PRO A 256 0.81 19.95 -11.84
CA PRO A 256 1.76 20.25 -10.76
C PRO A 256 1.37 19.57 -9.44
N PHE A 257 2.30 18.84 -8.82
CA PHE A 257 2.01 17.97 -7.67
C PHE A 257 1.39 18.69 -6.46
N TYR A 258 1.78 19.94 -6.21
CA TYR A 258 1.38 20.70 -5.03
C TYR A 258 0.10 21.52 -5.23
N LYS A 259 -0.70 21.17 -6.25
CA LYS A 259 -2.01 21.77 -6.50
C LYS A 259 -3.08 20.72 -6.29
N SER A 260 -4.16 21.09 -5.61
CA SER A 260 -5.32 20.22 -5.40
C SER A 260 -5.77 19.58 -6.71
N PRO A 261 -5.96 18.24 -6.76
CA PRO A 261 -6.48 17.59 -7.96
C PRO A 261 -7.88 18.13 -8.28
N PRO A 262 -8.22 18.46 -9.54
CA PRO A 262 -9.47 19.14 -9.88
C PRO A 262 -10.74 18.42 -9.38
N GLY A 263 -10.75 17.08 -9.41
CA GLY A 263 -11.89 16.27 -8.95
C GLY A 263 -12.17 16.36 -7.45
N THR A 264 -11.24 16.89 -6.66
CA THR A 264 -11.37 16.94 -5.18
C THR A 264 -12.24 18.10 -4.70
N ILE A 265 -12.55 19.07 -5.58
CA ILE A 265 -13.44 20.19 -5.25
C ILE A 265 -14.84 19.68 -4.89
N VAL A 266 -15.41 18.80 -5.74
CA VAL A 266 -16.76 18.28 -5.54
C VAL A 266 -16.83 17.41 -4.29
N SER A 267 -15.92 16.45 -4.16
CA SER A 267 -15.89 15.54 -3.01
C SER A 267 -15.54 16.26 -1.71
N GLY A 268 -14.65 17.25 -1.75
CA GLY A 268 -14.28 18.07 -0.60
C GLY A 268 -15.46 18.89 -0.07
N MET A 269 -16.25 19.51 -0.94
CA MET A 269 -17.48 20.20 -0.55
C MET A 269 -18.51 19.23 0.05
N ALA A 270 -18.71 18.06 -0.56
CA ALA A 270 -19.63 17.05 -0.05
C ALA A 270 -19.22 16.58 1.36
N SER A 271 -17.95 16.24 1.56
CA SER A 271 -17.40 15.86 2.87
C SER A 271 -17.55 16.96 3.91
N ARG A 272 -17.32 18.24 3.56
CA ARG A 272 -17.52 19.38 4.48
C ARG A 272 -18.97 19.48 4.93
N THR A 273 -19.92 19.29 4.01
CA THR A 273 -21.35 19.28 4.33
C THR A 273 -21.70 18.13 5.26
N VAL A 274 -21.28 16.89 4.95
CA VAL A 274 -21.53 15.73 5.82
C VAL A 274 -20.90 15.94 7.20
N GLY A 275 -19.64 16.40 7.22
CA GLY A 275 -18.90 16.65 8.45
C GLY A 275 -19.48 17.75 9.33
N SER A 276 -20.20 18.74 8.79
CA SER A 276 -20.85 19.79 9.58
C SER A 276 -21.99 19.24 10.46
N PHE A 277 -22.67 18.17 10.00
CA PHE A 277 -23.71 17.48 10.76
C PHE A 277 -23.16 16.34 11.62
N ILE A 278 -22.22 15.54 11.09
CA ILE A 278 -21.74 14.32 11.76
C ILE A 278 -20.81 14.63 12.93
N ARG A 279 -19.94 15.64 12.83
CA ARG A 279 -18.98 15.96 13.93
C ARG A 279 -19.68 16.37 15.22
N PRO A 280 -20.67 17.28 15.24
CA PRO A 280 -21.41 17.59 16.46
C PRO A 280 -22.08 16.36 17.07
N LEU A 281 -22.68 15.48 16.26
CA LEU A 281 -23.31 14.24 16.73
C LEU A 281 -22.29 13.25 17.35
N ARG A 282 -21.12 13.09 16.71
CA ARG A 282 -20.00 12.31 17.25
C ARG A 282 -19.51 12.91 18.59
N ARG A 283 -19.36 14.23 18.68
CA ARG A 283 -18.96 14.94 19.90
C ARG A 283 -19.97 14.79 21.04
N LEU A 284 -21.27 14.87 20.75
CA LEU A 284 -22.32 14.62 21.75
C LEU A 284 -22.26 13.19 22.30
N THR A 285 -22.05 12.21 21.42
CA THR A 285 -21.90 10.80 21.82
C THR A 285 -20.63 10.59 22.64
N GLN A 286 -19.50 11.16 22.20
CA GLN A 286 -18.23 11.11 22.92
C GLN A 286 -18.34 11.76 24.31
N GLY A 287 -19.00 12.91 24.38
CA GLY A 287 -19.29 13.62 25.62
C GLY A 287 -20.00 12.73 26.63
N LYS A 288 -20.97 11.91 26.18
CA LYS A 288 -21.69 10.92 27.01
C LYS A 288 -20.82 9.73 27.41
N THR A 289 -20.02 9.18 26.49
CA THR A 289 -19.23 7.96 26.73
C THR A 289 -18.01 8.21 27.61
N ASN A 290 -17.52 9.45 27.67
CA ASN A 290 -16.41 9.85 28.55
C ASN A 290 -16.79 9.92 30.05
N TRP A 291 -18.01 9.54 30.42
CA TRP A 291 -18.46 9.47 31.82
C TRP A 291 -18.61 8.04 32.29
N THR A 292 -17.90 7.69 33.37
CA THR A 292 -18.14 6.44 34.11
C THR A 292 -19.48 6.48 34.85
N ALA A 293 -19.99 5.32 35.28
CA ALA A 293 -21.21 5.25 36.08
C ALA A 293 -21.12 6.05 37.39
N ARG A 294 -20.00 5.94 38.11
CA ARG A 294 -19.77 6.65 39.38
C ARG A 294 -19.66 8.16 39.22
N TRP A 295 -19.07 8.64 38.13
CA TRP A 295 -18.94 10.08 37.89
C TRP A 295 -20.29 10.73 37.56
N LYS A 296 -21.21 9.98 36.94
CA LYS A 296 -22.59 10.44 36.70
C LYS A 296 -23.37 10.57 38.01
N GLU A 297 -23.16 9.65 38.94
CA GLU A 297 -23.80 9.67 40.27
C GLU A 297 -23.26 10.82 41.13
N ASN A 298 -21.94 10.99 41.15
CA ASN A 298 -21.28 12.01 41.96
C ASN A 298 -21.20 13.40 41.27
N GLU A 299 -21.73 13.50 40.05
CA GLU A 299 -21.67 14.68 39.16
C GLU A 299 -20.27 15.34 39.06
N ASN A 300 -19.21 14.55 39.23
CA ASN A 300 -17.84 15.06 39.33
C ASN A 300 -16.82 14.10 38.71
N VAL A 301 -15.80 14.66 38.07
CA VAL A 301 -14.61 13.93 37.62
C VAL A 301 -13.53 14.05 38.70
N PRO A 302 -13.14 12.94 39.36
CA PRO A 302 -12.20 12.96 40.47
C PRO A 302 -10.74 13.02 39.96
N SER A 303 -10.38 14.06 39.20
CA SER A 303 -9.03 14.28 38.69
C SER A 303 -8.67 15.76 38.71
N GLY A 304 -7.43 16.07 39.13
CA GLY A 304 -6.90 17.44 39.07
C GLY A 304 -6.65 17.95 37.65
N TRP A 305 -6.59 17.06 36.67
CA TRP A 305 -6.42 17.38 35.24
C TRP A 305 -7.69 17.11 34.42
N GLY A 306 -8.67 16.43 35.01
CA GLY A 306 -9.89 15.99 34.32
C GLY A 306 -10.97 17.05 34.36
N HIS A 307 -11.37 17.55 33.19
CA HIS A 307 -12.41 18.56 33.07
C HIS A 307 -13.49 18.10 32.08
N GLN A 308 -14.30 17.12 32.48
CA GLN A 308 -15.51 16.75 31.74
C GLN A 308 -16.70 17.47 32.36
N LYS A 309 -17.46 18.22 31.57
CA LYS A 309 -18.72 18.85 31.98
C LYS A 309 -19.86 18.12 31.28
N GLN A 310 -20.97 17.88 32.00
CA GLN A 310 -22.17 17.29 31.41
C GLN A 310 -23.23 18.38 31.28
N GLY A 311 -23.48 18.82 30.06
CA GLY A 311 -24.52 19.81 29.76
C GLY A 311 -25.94 19.23 29.90
N VAL A 312 -26.93 20.11 30.00
CA VAL A 312 -28.37 19.72 30.05
C VAL A 312 -28.77 18.91 28.82
N VAL A 313 -28.29 19.32 27.63
CA VAL A 313 -28.56 18.64 26.36
C VAL A 313 -28.01 17.21 26.36
N GLU A 314 -26.84 16.97 26.96
CA GLU A 314 -26.20 15.65 27.04
C GLU A 314 -26.89 14.72 28.05
N LYS A 315 -27.41 15.27 29.15
CA LYS A 315 -28.24 14.51 30.11
C LYS A 315 -29.53 14.02 29.43
N ILE A 316 -30.22 14.91 28.70
CA ILE A 316 -31.46 14.59 27.99
C ILE A 316 -31.22 13.60 26.85
N SER A 317 -30.26 13.88 25.95
CA SER A 317 -29.93 12.98 24.85
C SER A 317 -29.42 11.62 25.37
N GLY A 318 -28.68 11.62 26.47
CA GLY A 318 -28.19 10.41 27.13
C GLY A 318 -29.30 9.46 27.57
N PHE A 319 -30.39 9.99 28.13
CA PHE A 319 -31.57 9.23 28.52
C PHE A 319 -32.23 8.54 27.32
N PHE A 320 -32.53 9.30 26.25
CA PHE A 320 -33.15 8.75 25.04
C PHE A 320 -32.25 7.74 24.33
N TYR A 321 -30.95 8.04 24.22
CA TYR A 321 -29.98 7.14 23.60
C TYR A 321 -29.84 5.84 24.39
N ASN A 322 -29.82 5.87 25.73
CA ASN A 322 -29.78 4.64 26.53
C ASN A 322 -31.03 3.79 26.29
N LYS A 323 -32.21 4.42 26.21
CA LYS A 323 -33.46 3.73 25.92
C LYS A 323 -33.45 3.08 24.53
N LEU A 324 -32.91 3.77 23.52
CA LEU A 324 -32.71 3.24 22.16
C LEU A 324 -31.67 2.11 22.10
N GLN A 325 -30.51 2.30 22.73
CA GLN A 325 -29.42 1.32 22.75
C GLN A 325 -29.82 -0.01 23.41
N HIS A 326 -30.70 0.03 24.41
CA HIS A 326 -31.24 -1.15 25.09
C HIS A 326 -32.61 -1.57 24.52
N SER A 327 -33.07 -0.93 23.43
CA SER A 327 -34.31 -1.32 22.76
C SER A 327 -34.12 -2.71 22.14
N GLY A 328 -34.97 -3.66 22.52
CA GLY A 328 -34.89 -5.04 22.05
C GLY A 328 -33.95 -5.96 22.84
N THR A 329 -33.19 -5.45 23.83
CA THR A 329 -32.41 -6.32 24.72
C THR A 329 -33.33 -6.91 25.80
N LYS A 330 -33.34 -8.25 25.94
CA LYS A 330 -34.16 -8.96 26.94
C LYS A 330 -33.66 -8.80 28.38
N PHE A 331 -32.47 -8.22 28.55
CA PHE A 331 -31.79 -8.10 29.82
C PHE A 331 -31.28 -6.66 30.02
N SER A 332 -31.73 -6.04 31.10
CA SER A 332 -31.20 -4.77 31.59
C SER A 332 -30.83 -4.88 33.07
N PRO A 333 -29.79 -4.18 33.52
CA PRO A 333 -29.46 -4.10 34.94
C PRO A 333 -30.67 -3.64 35.76
N ASN A 334 -30.94 -4.32 36.88
CA ASN A 334 -32.11 -4.16 37.75
C ASN A 334 -33.47 -4.47 37.11
N SER A 335 -33.50 -5.16 35.96
CA SER A 335 -34.75 -5.63 35.35
C SER A 335 -35.54 -6.58 36.26
N LYS A 336 -36.86 -6.67 36.05
CA LYS A 336 -37.71 -7.66 36.73
C LYS A 336 -37.20 -9.09 36.52
N THR A 337 -36.69 -9.39 35.31
CA THR A 337 -36.10 -10.69 34.98
C THR A 337 -34.83 -10.97 35.79
N GLN A 338 -33.91 -9.99 35.90
CA GLN A 338 -32.72 -10.13 36.73
C GLN A 338 -33.09 -10.33 38.20
N LYS A 339 -34.03 -9.53 38.73
CA LYS A 339 -34.49 -9.64 40.12
C LYS A 339 -35.09 -11.02 40.40
N LYS A 340 -35.92 -11.54 39.49
CA LYS A 340 -36.50 -12.89 39.58
C LYS A 340 -35.42 -13.99 39.57
N LEU A 341 -34.38 -13.86 38.75
CA LEU A 341 -33.26 -14.81 38.73
C LEU A 341 -32.39 -14.72 40.00
N GLN A 342 -32.34 -13.55 40.66
CA GLN A 342 -31.61 -13.34 41.91
C GLN A 342 -32.41 -13.72 43.17
N GLU A 343 -33.73 -13.88 43.08
CA GLU A 343 -34.61 -14.17 44.22
C GLU A 343 -34.20 -15.44 44.98
N SER A 344 -33.85 -16.53 44.28
CA SER A 344 -33.44 -17.79 44.90
C SER A 344 -32.13 -17.63 45.69
N GLY A 345 -31.14 -16.95 45.12
CA GLY A 345 -29.88 -16.63 45.81
C GLY A 345 -30.06 -15.71 47.01
N HIS A 346 -30.91 -14.68 46.88
CA HIS A 346 -31.24 -13.80 48.00
C HIS A 346 -32.02 -14.52 49.11
N SER A 347 -32.91 -15.47 48.77
CA SER A 347 -33.62 -16.27 49.77
C SER A 347 -32.68 -17.19 50.55
N PHE A 348 -31.71 -17.82 49.89
CA PHE A 348 -30.71 -18.67 50.52
C PHE A 348 -29.82 -17.90 51.50
N LEU A 349 -29.34 -16.72 51.11
CA LEU A 349 -28.53 -15.86 51.98
C LEU A 349 -29.33 -15.33 53.19
N LYS A 350 -30.64 -15.08 53.04
CA LYS A 350 -31.52 -14.66 54.14
C LYS A 350 -31.91 -15.80 55.09
N SER A 351 -31.95 -17.05 54.63
CA SER A 351 -32.16 -18.20 55.51
C SER A 351 -30.92 -18.49 56.34
N ASP A 352 -29.73 -18.37 55.75
CA ASP A 352 -28.46 -18.68 56.43
C ASP A 352 -28.09 -17.63 57.51
N SER A 353 -28.56 -16.39 57.36
CA SER A 353 -28.43 -15.36 58.40
C SER A 353 -29.37 -15.56 59.60
N LYS A 354 -30.41 -16.40 59.49
CA LYS A 354 -31.30 -16.73 60.61
C LYS A 354 -30.81 -17.92 61.45
N THR A 355 -29.93 -18.75 60.90
CA THR A 355 -29.34 -19.93 61.57
C THR A 355 -28.11 -19.61 62.42
N LYS A 356 -27.64 -18.35 62.45
CA LYS A 356 -26.55 -17.88 63.31
C LYS A 356 -26.98 -16.70 64.17
N GLN A 357 -27.88 -16.94 65.13
CA GLN A 357 -27.84 -16.19 66.39
C GLN A 357 -26.94 -16.97 67.36
N PRO A 358 -25.87 -16.39 67.91
CA PRO A 358 -25.14 -17.02 68.99
C PRO A 358 -26.05 -17.06 70.24
N GLU A 359 -26.13 -18.23 70.89
CA GLU A 359 -26.72 -18.37 72.21
C GLU A 359 -26.04 -17.40 73.20
N GLU A 360 -26.86 -16.67 73.96
CA GLU A 360 -26.42 -15.95 75.15
C GLU A 360 -25.79 -16.94 76.14
N VAL A 361 -24.52 -16.76 76.45
CA VAL A 361 -23.86 -17.43 77.58
C VAL A 361 -23.98 -16.50 78.78
N ALA A 362 -24.77 -16.95 79.76
CA ALA A 362 -24.88 -16.39 81.11
C ALA A 362 -23.62 -16.63 81.94
#